data_AF-A0A7T8JYT4-F1
#
_entry.id   AF-A0A7T8JYT4-F1
#
_cell.length_a   1.000
_cell.length_b   1.000
_cell.length_c   1.000
_cell.angle_alpha   90.00
_cell.angle_beta   90.00
_cell.angle_gamma   90.00
#
_symmetry.space_group_name_H-M   'P 1'
#
loop_
_entity.id
_entity.type
_entity.pdbx_description
1 polymer ?
#
loop_
_entity_poly.entity_id
_entity_poly.type
_entity_poly.pdbx_seq_one_letter_code
_entity_poly.pdbx_strand_id
1 'polypeptide(L)' 'MLSLSENVITSLPDTLSNLQNLQVLDIRHNRLTEIPSVVYSLTSLTTLYLRFNRIRELTKLTNLSIRENNI' A
#
# COMPACT_ATOMS: atom_id res chain seq x y z
N MET A 1 9.76 -6.48 5.47
CA MET A 1 9.53 -5.11 4.98
C MET A 1 9.86 -5.06 3.50
N LEU A 2 9.06 -4.36 2.70
CA LEU A 2 9.31 -4.11 1.29
C LEU A 2 9.16 -2.60 1.06
N SER A 3 10.18 -1.98 0.46
CA SER A 3 10.14 -0.58 0.07
C SER A 3 10.25 -0.43 -1.45
N LEU A 4 9.31 0.32 -2.00
CA LEU A 4 9.17 0.67 -3.41
C LEU A 4 8.96 2.19 -3.54
N SER A 5 9.43 2.96 -2.54
CA SER A 5 9.28 4.41 -2.51
C SER A 5 10.01 5.09 -3.68
N GLU A 6 9.57 6.30 -4.05
CA GLU A 6 10.24 7.16 -5.05
C GLU A 6 10.35 6.50 -6.44
N ASN A 7 9.26 5.89 -6.87
CA ASN A 7 9.15 5.29 -8.19
C ASN A 7 7.99 5.91 -8.99
N VAL A 8 7.69 5.29 -10.13
CA VAL A 8 6.60 5.72 -11.03
C VAL A 8 5.46 4.69 -11.00
N ILE A 9 5.28 4.00 -9.87
CA ILE A 9 4.34 2.87 -9.76
C ILE A 9 2.91 3.41 -9.85
N THR A 10 2.15 2.84 -10.78
CA THR A 10 0.73 3.11 -10.99
C THR A 10 -0.16 1.92 -10.61
N SER A 11 0.42 0.72 -10.45
CA SER A 11 -0.25 -0.50 -10.01
C SER A 11 0.76 -1.45 -9.37
N LEU A 12 0.27 -2.39 -8.55
CA LEU A 12 1.08 -3.48 -8.00
C LEU A 12 0.65 -4.81 -8.65
N PRO A 13 1.58 -5.74 -8.89
CA PRO A 13 1.24 -7.02 -9.47
C PRO A 13 0.51 -7.91 -8.46
N ASP A 14 -0.41 -8.75 -8.95
CA ASP A 14 -1.14 -9.71 -8.11
C ASP A 14 -0.22 -10.73 -7.43
N THR A 15 0.96 -10.99 -8.00
CA THR A 15 1.98 -11.87 -7.41
C THR A 15 2.51 -11.36 -6.07
N LEU A 16 2.33 -10.08 -5.75
CA LEU A 16 2.68 -9.52 -4.44
C LEU A 16 1.86 -10.18 -3.32
N SER A 17 0.68 -10.74 -3.63
CA SER A 17 -0.13 -11.53 -2.68
C SER A 17 0.62 -12.73 -2.10
N ASN A 18 1.66 -13.24 -2.77
CA ASN A 18 2.46 -14.35 -2.24
C ASN A 18 3.31 -13.95 -1.03
N LEU A 19 3.48 -12.66 -0.75
CA LEU A 19 4.25 -12.16 0.39
C LEU A 19 3.41 -12.17 1.68
N GLN A 20 2.91 -13.34 2.06
CA GLN A 20 2.00 -13.51 3.21
C GLN A 20 2.62 -13.11 4.57
N ASN A 21 3.95 -13.01 4.66
CA ASN A 21 4.68 -12.57 5.85
C ASN A 21 5.05 -11.07 5.81
N LEU A 22 4.59 -10.31 4.81
CA LEU A 22 4.95 -8.92 4.65
C LEU A 22 4.21 -8.05 5.68
N GLN A 23 4.96 -7.52 6.65
CA GLN A 23 4.40 -6.66 7.70
C GLN A 23 4.39 -5.17 7.36
N VAL A 24 5.34 -4.71 6.53
CA VAL A 24 5.51 -3.30 6.17
C VAL A 24 5.67 -3.18 4.67
N LEU A 25 4.82 -2.36 4.05
CA LEU A 25 4.88 -1.98 2.64
C LEU A 25 5.00 -0.46 2.52
N ASP A 26 6.13 0.02 2.00
CA ASP A 26 6.36 1.43 1.70
C ASP A 26 6.27 1.69 0.20
N ILE A 27 5.26 2.44 -0.21
CA ILE A 27 5.01 2.83 -1.61
C ILE A 27 4.81 4.36 -1.71
N ARG A 28 5.46 5.12 -0.82
CA ARG A 28 5.44 6.59 -0.86
C ARG A 28 6.04 7.15 -2.16
N HIS A 29 5.66 8.37 -2.53
CA HIS A 29 6.21 9.05 -3.72
C HIS A 29 6.06 8.22 -5.00
N ASN A 30 4.83 7.77 -5.27
CA ASN A 30 4.47 7.04 -6.48
C ASN A 30 3.27 7.73 -7.18
N ARG A 31 2.64 7.07 -8.15
CA ARG A 31 1.56 7.64 -8.95
C ARG A 31 0.25 6.85 -8.84
N LEU A 32 0.07 6.11 -7.75
CA LEU A 32 -1.15 5.36 -7.49
C LEU A 32 -2.35 6.31 -7.38
N THR A 33 -3.42 6.01 -8.11
CA THR A 33 -4.68 6.76 -8.06
C THR A 33 -5.70 6.13 -7.11
N GLU A 34 -5.45 4.88 -6.73
CA GLU A 34 -6.24 4.09 -5.78
C GLU A 34 -5.31 3.13 -5.04
N ILE A 35 -5.81 2.51 -3.98
CA ILE A 35 -5.08 1.46 -3.25
C ILE A 35 -5.24 0.15 -4.02
N PRO A 36 -4.14 -0.48 -4.48
CA PRO A 36 -4.20 -1.74 -5.23
C PRO A 36 -4.89 -2.85 -4.45
N SER A 37 -5.72 -3.65 -5.12
CA SER A 37 -6.46 -4.76 -4.52
C SER A 37 -5.55 -5.76 -3.77
N VAL A 38 -4.33 -5.97 -4.27
CA VAL A 38 -3.36 -6.88 -3.66
C VAL A 38 -3.00 -6.50 -2.22
N VAL A 39 -3.10 -5.22 -1.84
CA VAL A 39 -2.85 -4.77 -0.46
C VAL A 39 -3.81 -5.44 0.52
N TYR A 40 -5.06 -5.69 0.13
CA TYR A 40 -6.06 -6.35 0.97
C TYR A 40 -5.79 -7.86 1.13
N SER A 41 -4.97 -8.45 0.26
CA SER A 41 -4.58 -9.87 0.35
C SER A 41 -3.38 -10.13 1.28
N LEU A 42 -2.67 -9.06 1.70
CA LEU A 42 -1.50 -9.15 2.56
C LEU A 42 -1.95 -9.25 4.02
N THR A 43 -2.31 -10.46 4.46
CA THR A 43 -2.92 -10.70 5.77
C THR A 43 -2.04 -10.34 6.97
N SER A 44 -0.71 -10.40 6.82
CA SER A 44 0.24 -9.99 7.87
C SER A 44 0.62 -8.51 7.82
N LEU A 45 0.08 -7.72 6.88
CA LEU A 45 0.45 -6.31 6.72
C LEU A 45 -0.10 -5.49 7.88
N THR A 46 0.81 -4.90 8.66
CA THR A 46 0.46 -4.04 9.80
C THR A 46 0.67 -2.56 9.48
N THR A 47 1.60 -2.27 8.56
CA THR A 47 1.99 -0.90 8.20
C THR A 47 2.03 -0.72 6.69
N LEU A 48 1.36 0.32 6.21
CA LEU A 48 1.29 0.69 4.81
C LEU A 48 1.55 2.18 4.68
N TYR A 49 2.58 2.57 3.93
CA TYR A 49 2.88 3.98 3.66
C TYR A 49 2.50 4.36 2.22
N LEU A 50 1.51 5.24 2.08
CA LEU A 50 0.96 5.67 0.78
C LEU A 50 1.18 7.15 0.44
N ARG A 51 1.83 7.92 1.33
CA ARG A 51 1.97 9.38 1.17
C ARG A 51 2.61 9.76 -0.17
N PHE A 52 2.23 10.92 -0.70
CA PHE A 52 2.71 11.43 -1.98
C PHE A 52 2.39 10.51 -3.17
N ASN A 53 1.20 9.91 -3.14
CA ASN A 53 0.52 9.33 -4.30
C ASN A 53 -0.61 10.26 -4.78
N ARG A 54 -1.43 9.79 -5.71
CA ARG A 54 -2.59 10.51 -6.27
C ARG A 54 -3.92 9.87 -5.84
N ILE A 55 -3.91 9.20 -4.69
CA ILE A 55 -5.06 8.46 -4.17
C ILE A 55 -6.12 9.47 -3.72
N ARG A 56 -7.30 9.40 -4.33
CA ARG A 56 -8.41 10.34 -4.05
C ARG A 56 -9.42 9.79 -3.06
N GLU A 57 -9.44 8.47 -2.86
CA GLU A 57 -10.38 7.81 -1.97
C GLU A 57 -9.66 6.78 -1.10
N LEU A 58 -9.84 6.91 0.22
CA LEU A 58 -9.34 5.97 1.22
C LEU A 58 -10.46 5.10 1.80
N THR A 59 -11.64 5.15 1.17
CA THR A 59 -12.93 4.60 1.63
C THR A 59 -12.96 3.07 1.78
N LYS A 60 -11.86 2.37 1.47
CA LYS A 60 -11.76 0.91 1.50
C LYS A 60 -10.81 0.36 2.58
N LEU A 61 -10.08 1.20 3.32
CA LEU A 61 -9.20 0.75 4.40
C LEU A 61 -9.97 0.60 5.72
N THR A 62 -10.78 -0.45 5.87
CA THR A 62 -11.56 -0.65 7.10
C THR A 62 -10.80 -1.38 8.22
N ASN A 63 -9.71 -2.09 7.91
CA ASN A 63 -8.99 -2.96 8.86
C ASN A 63 -7.47 -2.72 8.98
N LEU A 64 -6.88 -1.88 8.14
CA LEU A 64 -5.48 -1.50 8.30
C LEU A 64 -5.40 -0.32 9.25
N SER A 65 -4.48 -0.38 10.21
CA SER A 65 -4.20 0.75 11.10
C SER A 65 -3.76 1.95 10.27
N ILE A 66 -4.70 2.82 9.90
CA ILE A 66 -4.46 4.11 9.22
C ILE A 66 -3.66 5.06 10.14
N ARG A 67 -3.29 4.64 11.37
CA ARG A 67 -2.61 5.48 12.36
C ARG A 67 -1.31 6.11 11.85
N GLU A 68 -0.67 5.55 10.82
CA GLU A 68 0.55 6.12 10.21
C GLU A 68 0.41 6.52 8.73
N ASN A 69 -0.78 6.41 8.16
CA ASN A 69 -1.07 7.09 6.90
C ASN A 69 -1.41 8.54 7.24
N ASN A 70 -0.38 9.34 7.57
CA ASN A 70 -0.51 10.80 7.55
C ASN A 70 -0.71 11.21 6.10
N ILE A 71 -1.98 11.30 5.71
CA ILE A 71 -2.46 11.81 4.43
C ILE A 71 -2.10 13.30 4.34
#